data_AF-A0A0D3I0V6-F1
#
_entry.id   AF-A0A0D3I0V6-F1
#
_cell.length_a   1.000
_cell.length_b   1.000
_cell.length_c   1.000
_cell.angle_alpha   90.00
_cell.angle_beta   90.00
_cell.angle_gamma   90.00
#
_symmetry.space_group_name_H-M   'P 1'
#
loop_
_entity.id
_entity.type
_entity.pdbx_description
1 polymer ?
#
loop_
_entity_poly.entity_id
_entity_poly.type
_entity_poly.pdbx_seq_one_letter_code
_entity_poly.pdbx_strand_id
1 'polypeptide(L)'
;MPLVVVGSYLPALRYEYNGVVGMLVEAHEAGSRVRTYSVFELARFLADQANGMWQPDAGSALGVFGMYTVVATLVLCTVVAPILQCATLLVLHFAPLTRSGQRRAYVAAEAISAWSYQEVFIIAVGLGISQIESISRFLVACYCNDLMPMFAALADTGALDEQYAECFYISADFEVGLVVLFGSGVLLSLATQVMMRTARTAFSQQQQREESARPPRPCLRYWMLPGYTALRWLCTRRLDLVDQDSDKSLQVAAARAAGSPPPCAPPALQLGPWRLLHERRRGVAVYLHVVSGELRSAADMTRQLSVELRQTLTVDELRDASGGE
;
A
#
# COMPACT_ATOMS: atom_id res chain seq x y z
N MET A 1 18.22 -11.20 -6.37
CA MET A 1 19.52 -10.61 -6.78
C MET A 1 19.95 -11.00 -8.18
N PRO A 2 20.38 -12.25 -8.46
CA PRO A 2 21.01 -12.57 -9.74
C PRO A 2 20.09 -12.33 -10.94
N LEU A 3 18.78 -12.64 -10.81
CA LEU A 3 17.81 -12.44 -11.89
C LEU A 3 17.64 -10.96 -12.29
N VAL A 4 17.65 -10.05 -11.32
CA VAL A 4 17.54 -8.60 -11.60
C VAL A 4 18.78 -8.12 -12.35
N VAL A 5 19.97 -8.53 -11.88
CA VAL A 5 21.23 -8.16 -12.52
C VAL A 5 21.30 -8.72 -13.93
N VAL A 6 21.08 -10.03 -14.11
CA VAL A 6 21.09 -10.68 -15.43
C VAL A 6 20.06 -10.06 -16.37
N GLY A 7 18.82 -9.86 -15.90
CA GLY A 7 17.77 -9.21 -16.69
C GLY A 7 18.12 -7.78 -17.11
N SER A 8 18.92 -7.06 -16.31
CA SER A 8 19.35 -5.69 -16.64
C SER A 8 20.43 -5.63 -17.73
N TYR A 9 21.22 -6.70 -17.89
CA TYR A 9 22.23 -6.83 -18.95
C TYR A 9 21.70 -7.48 -20.23
N LEU A 10 20.64 -8.29 -20.13
CA LEU A 10 19.99 -8.87 -21.30
C LEU A 10 19.28 -7.78 -22.12
N PRO A 11 19.17 -7.96 -23.46
CA PRO A 11 18.38 -7.07 -24.29
C PRO A 11 16.93 -7.11 -23.80
N ALA A 12 16.39 -5.92 -23.49
CA ALA A 12 15.04 -5.77 -22.99
C ALA A 12 14.10 -5.26 -24.09
N LEU A 13 14.62 -4.43 -24.98
CA LEU A 13 13.86 -3.75 -26.02
C LEU A 13 14.54 -3.91 -27.37
N ARG A 14 13.74 -3.97 -28.42
CA ARG A 14 14.19 -3.95 -29.81
C ARG A 14 13.44 -2.84 -30.54
N TYR A 15 14.17 -1.86 -31.07
CA TYR A 15 13.62 -0.82 -31.92
C TYR A 15 13.96 -1.11 -33.38
N GLU A 16 12.98 -0.97 -34.26
CA GLU A 16 13.17 -1.06 -35.70
C GLU A 16 12.77 0.27 -36.35
N TYR A 17 13.70 0.85 -37.09
CA TYR A 17 13.48 2.07 -37.85
C TYR A 17 12.91 1.71 -39.23
N ASN A 18 11.69 2.15 -39.51
CA ASN A 18 10.98 1.80 -40.74
C ASN A 18 10.69 3.03 -41.60
N GLY A 19 10.24 2.78 -42.83
CA GLY A 19 10.01 3.79 -43.86
C GLY A 19 11.28 4.16 -44.63
N VAL A 20 11.17 5.21 -45.44
CA VAL A 20 12.25 5.69 -46.32
C VAL A 20 13.51 6.06 -45.54
N VAL A 21 13.35 6.71 -44.40
CA VAL A 21 14.50 7.03 -43.52
C VAL A 21 15.15 5.76 -42.97
N GLY A 22 14.37 4.73 -42.62
CA GLY A 22 14.92 3.44 -42.17
C GLY A 22 15.75 2.74 -43.25
N MET A 23 15.32 2.80 -44.51
CA MET A 23 16.09 2.29 -45.65
C MET A 23 17.37 3.08 -45.89
N LEU A 24 17.33 4.41 -45.73
CA LEU A 24 18.51 5.26 -45.87
C LEU A 24 19.55 4.99 -44.78
N VAL A 25 19.10 4.75 -43.55
CA VAL A 25 19.94 4.39 -42.41
C VAL A 25 20.63 3.03 -42.67
N GLU A 26 19.88 2.04 -43.13
CA GLU A 26 20.43 0.72 -43.52
C GLU A 26 21.43 0.82 -44.68
N ALA A 27 21.20 1.73 -45.64
CA ALA A 27 22.12 1.97 -46.75
C ALA A 27 23.44 2.62 -46.30
N HIS A 28 23.41 3.39 -45.20
CA HIS A 28 24.61 3.99 -44.62
C HIS A 28 25.42 2.98 -43.81
N GLU A 29 24.75 2.20 -42.96
CA GLU A 29 25.37 1.18 -42.11
C GLU A 29 24.48 -0.08 -42.11
N ALA A 30 24.98 -1.17 -42.70
CA ALA A 30 24.24 -2.43 -42.77
C ALA A 30 23.97 -2.98 -41.36
N GLY A 31 22.72 -3.34 -41.08
CA GLY A 31 22.23 -3.81 -39.79
C GLY A 31 21.86 -2.70 -38.81
N SER A 32 21.95 -1.41 -39.20
CA SER A 32 21.60 -0.29 -38.32
C SER A 32 20.10 -0.05 -38.19
N ARG A 33 19.28 -0.69 -39.06
CA ARG A 33 17.82 -0.64 -39.02
C ARG A 33 17.21 -1.19 -37.73
N VAL A 34 17.84 -2.21 -37.14
CA VAL A 34 17.36 -2.88 -35.92
C VAL A 34 18.34 -2.61 -34.79
N ARG A 35 17.89 -2.00 -33.70
CA ARG A 35 18.71 -1.70 -32.53
C ARG A 35 18.08 -2.32 -31.29
N THR A 36 18.83 -3.19 -30.63
CA THR A 36 18.45 -3.78 -29.35
C THR A 36 19.10 -3.02 -28.20
N TYR A 37 18.34 -2.78 -27.13
CA TYR A 37 18.83 -2.10 -25.93
C TYR A 37 18.53 -2.93 -24.69
N SER A 38 19.56 -3.14 -23.87
CA SER A 38 19.42 -3.50 -22.46
C SER A 38 19.01 -2.28 -21.62
N VAL A 39 18.62 -2.49 -20.36
CA VAL A 39 18.24 -1.39 -19.45
C VAL A 39 19.39 -0.40 -19.25
N PHE A 40 20.62 -0.91 -19.11
CA PHE A 40 21.79 -0.05 -18.95
C PHE A 40 22.18 0.67 -20.24
N GLU A 41 22.06 0.03 -21.40
CA GLU A 41 22.32 0.70 -22.68
C GLU A 41 21.29 1.77 -22.96
N LEU A 42 20.01 1.51 -22.65
CA LEU A 42 18.96 2.52 -22.74
C LEU A 42 19.25 3.69 -21.81
N ALA A 43 19.66 3.44 -20.56
CA ALA A 43 20.03 4.49 -19.62
C ALA A 43 21.21 5.34 -20.12
N ARG A 44 22.24 4.71 -20.70
CA ARG A 44 23.38 5.42 -21.31
C ARG A 44 22.95 6.24 -22.51
N PHE A 45 22.19 5.65 -23.41
CA PHE A 45 21.67 6.31 -24.60
C PHE A 45 20.83 7.56 -24.25
N LEU A 46 19.98 7.48 -23.23
CA LEU A 46 19.21 8.61 -22.73
C LEU A 46 20.10 9.68 -22.06
N ALA A 47 21.14 9.27 -21.33
CA ALA A 47 22.10 10.20 -20.73
C ALA A 47 22.96 10.92 -21.78
N ASP A 48 23.38 10.21 -22.84
CA ASP A 48 24.16 10.78 -23.94
C ASP A 48 23.32 11.80 -24.72
N GLN A 49 22.03 11.53 -24.94
CA GLN A 49 21.09 12.51 -25.49
C GLN A 49 20.94 13.74 -24.60
N ALA A 50 20.89 13.58 -23.28
CA ALA A 50 20.83 14.70 -22.35
C ALA A 50 22.07 15.61 -22.47
N ASN A 51 23.25 15.02 -22.69
CA ASN A 51 24.49 15.77 -22.92
C ASN A 51 24.50 16.48 -24.28
N GLY A 52 23.99 15.83 -25.34
CA GLY A 52 23.90 16.42 -26.67
C GLY A 52 22.91 17.59 -26.76
N MET A 53 21.90 17.64 -25.87
CA MET A 53 20.92 18.71 -25.79
C MET A 53 21.47 20.00 -25.15
N TRP A 54 22.65 19.95 -24.54
CA TRP A 54 23.29 21.13 -23.95
C TRP A 54 23.78 22.07 -25.05
N GLN A 55 22.90 22.98 -25.49
CA GLN A 55 23.23 24.09 -26.39
C GLN A 55 23.08 25.43 -25.66
N PRO A 56 24.07 26.33 -25.77
CA PRO A 56 24.13 27.59 -25.01
C PRO A 56 23.00 28.59 -25.36
N ASP A 57 22.36 28.47 -26.52
CA ASP A 57 21.42 29.47 -27.03
C ASP A 57 19.93 29.07 -26.93
N ALA A 58 19.65 27.79 -26.67
CA ALA A 58 18.30 27.21 -26.67
C ALA A 58 17.94 26.58 -25.31
N GLY A 59 18.48 27.17 -24.24
CA GLY A 59 18.39 26.62 -22.89
C GLY A 59 16.98 26.21 -22.51
N SER A 60 16.84 24.96 -22.11
CA SER A 60 16.16 24.72 -20.86
C SER A 60 17.03 23.77 -20.04
N ALA A 61 17.83 24.31 -19.13
CA ALA A 61 18.51 23.51 -18.10
C ALA A 61 17.51 22.57 -17.39
N LEU A 62 16.23 22.96 -17.37
CA LEU A 62 15.09 22.15 -16.97
C LEU A 62 14.90 20.88 -17.81
N GLY A 63 15.07 20.93 -19.14
CA GLY A 63 14.97 19.77 -20.03
C GLY A 63 16.10 18.77 -19.80
N VAL A 64 17.34 19.26 -19.68
CA VAL A 64 18.50 18.43 -19.34
C VAL A 64 18.33 17.80 -17.96
N PHE A 65 17.92 18.58 -16.95
CA PHE A 65 17.59 18.08 -15.62
C PHE A 65 16.45 17.06 -15.66
N GLY A 66 15.40 17.32 -16.45
CA GLY A 66 14.28 16.40 -16.66
C GLY A 66 14.75 15.06 -17.23
N MET A 67 15.61 15.08 -18.23
CA MET A 67 16.16 13.86 -18.82
C MET A 67 17.01 13.07 -17.82
N TYR A 68 17.88 13.75 -17.07
CA TYR A 68 18.68 13.12 -16.02
C TYR A 68 17.83 12.54 -14.90
N THR A 69 16.74 13.20 -14.52
CA THR A 69 15.81 12.67 -13.50
C THR A 69 15.06 11.44 -14.01
N VAL A 70 14.69 11.39 -15.30
CA VAL A 70 14.13 10.16 -15.91
C VAL A 70 15.14 9.02 -15.90
N VAL A 71 16.38 9.26 -16.32
CA VAL A 71 17.45 8.24 -16.30
C VAL A 71 17.73 7.76 -14.88
N ALA A 72 17.84 8.69 -13.92
CA ALA A 72 18.06 8.37 -12.52
C ALA A 72 16.90 7.54 -11.95
N THR A 73 15.65 7.91 -12.26
CA THR A 73 14.46 7.18 -11.81
C THR A 73 14.41 5.78 -12.43
N LEU A 74 14.74 5.65 -13.71
CA LEU A 74 14.82 4.37 -14.41
C LEU A 74 15.83 3.45 -13.71
N VAL A 75 17.07 3.89 -13.50
CA VAL A 75 18.11 3.06 -12.86
C VAL A 75 17.79 2.79 -11.38
N LEU A 76 17.28 3.80 -10.67
CA LEU A 76 16.91 3.68 -9.26
C LEU A 76 15.81 2.64 -9.06
N CYS A 77 14.72 2.71 -9.82
CA CYS A 77 13.55 1.86 -9.64
C CYS A 77 13.72 0.46 -10.24
N THR A 78 14.49 0.29 -11.33
CA THR A 78 14.65 -1.01 -12.00
C THR A 78 15.81 -1.84 -11.49
N VAL A 79 16.86 -1.20 -10.97
CA VAL A 79 18.10 -1.88 -10.56
C VAL A 79 18.39 -1.66 -9.08
N VAL A 80 18.53 -0.41 -8.65
CA VAL A 80 19.06 -0.11 -7.31
C VAL A 80 18.07 -0.47 -6.21
N ALA A 81 16.82 -0.02 -6.30
CA ALA A 81 15.77 -0.30 -5.34
C ALA A 81 15.50 -1.81 -5.15
N PRO A 82 15.32 -2.63 -6.19
CA PRO A 82 15.11 -4.07 -6.01
C PRO A 82 16.34 -4.80 -5.42
N ILE A 83 17.55 -4.32 -5.71
CA ILE A 83 18.79 -4.81 -5.07
C ILE A 83 18.85 -4.40 -3.60
N LEU A 84 18.52 -3.16 -3.25
CA LEU A 84 18.45 -2.76 -1.85
C LEU A 84 17.34 -3.52 -1.12
N GLN A 85 16.22 -3.80 -1.79
CA GLN A 85 15.09 -4.52 -1.24
C GLN A 85 15.46 -5.95 -0.90
N CYS A 86 16.00 -6.76 -1.83
CA CYS A 86 16.41 -8.10 -1.40
C CYS A 86 17.64 -8.10 -0.47
N ALA A 87 18.51 -7.08 -0.47
CA ALA A 87 19.62 -7.01 0.48
C ALA A 87 19.11 -6.81 1.91
N THR A 88 18.16 -5.89 2.10
CA THR A 88 17.54 -5.64 3.41
C THR A 88 16.72 -6.84 3.89
N LEU A 89 16.01 -7.54 3.00
CA LEU A 89 15.32 -8.78 3.36
C LEU A 89 16.28 -9.91 3.76
N LEU A 90 17.39 -10.08 3.04
CA LEU A 90 18.42 -11.06 3.40
C LEU A 90 19.03 -10.74 4.77
N VAL A 91 19.36 -9.48 5.02
CA VAL A 91 19.88 -9.04 6.33
C VAL A 91 18.84 -9.30 7.42
N LEU A 92 17.57 -8.92 7.20
CA LEU A 92 16.51 -9.09 8.19
C LEU A 92 16.27 -10.56 8.57
N HIS A 93 16.43 -11.49 7.63
CA HIS A 93 16.13 -12.91 7.85
C HIS A 93 17.34 -13.75 8.26
N PHE A 94 18.51 -13.50 7.67
CA PHE A 94 19.70 -14.34 7.89
C PHE A 94 20.68 -13.76 8.91
N ALA A 95 20.69 -12.44 9.14
CA ALA A 95 21.61 -11.86 10.12
C ALA A 95 21.00 -11.91 11.54
N PRO A 96 21.77 -12.34 12.55
CA PRO A 96 21.36 -12.22 13.95
C PRO A 96 21.44 -10.76 14.40
N LEU A 97 20.41 -9.98 14.08
CA LEU A 97 20.33 -8.56 14.44
C LEU A 97 19.89 -8.36 15.90
N THR A 98 20.40 -7.31 16.52
CA THR A 98 19.89 -6.80 17.81
C THR A 98 18.49 -6.21 17.66
N ARG A 99 17.69 -6.10 18.73
CA ARG A 99 16.28 -5.62 18.66
C ARG A 99 16.13 -4.26 17.97
N SER A 100 17.01 -3.31 18.29
CA SER A 100 17.03 -1.99 17.65
C SER A 100 17.42 -2.08 16.17
N GLY A 101 18.35 -2.98 15.83
CA GLY A 101 18.76 -3.25 14.44
C GLY A 101 17.64 -3.88 13.62
N GLN A 102 16.94 -4.86 14.18
CA GLN A 102 15.79 -5.52 13.55
C GLN A 102 14.67 -4.52 13.25
N ARG A 103 14.34 -3.63 14.20
CA ARG A 103 13.34 -2.56 13.97
C ARG A 103 13.76 -1.59 12.86
N ARG A 104 15.03 -1.16 12.85
CA ARG A 104 15.55 -0.25 11.81
C ARG A 104 15.54 -0.93 10.43
N ALA A 105 16.00 -2.18 10.35
CA ALA A 105 16.02 -2.96 9.11
C ALA A 105 14.59 -3.19 8.57
N TYR A 106 13.63 -3.49 9.45
CA TYR A 106 12.23 -3.63 9.08
C TYR A 106 11.64 -2.33 8.51
N VAL A 107 11.89 -1.17 9.15
CA VAL A 107 11.43 0.13 8.63
C VAL A 107 12.14 0.49 7.32
N ALA A 108 13.43 0.19 7.19
CA ALA A 108 14.17 0.40 5.95
C ALA A 108 13.62 -0.45 4.80
N ALA A 109 13.31 -1.72 5.06
CA ALA A 109 12.70 -2.62 4.07
C ALA A 109 11.30 -2.16 3.64
N GLU A 110 10.52 -1.59 4.56
CA GLU A 110 9.21 -1.00 4.24
C GLU A 110 9.35 0.26 3.38
N ALA A 111 10.32 1.13 3.71
CA ALA A 111 10.62 2.29 2.90
C ALA A 111 11.09 1.90 1.49
N ILE A 112 12.10 1.03 1.37
CA ILE A 112 12.66 0.60 0.07
C ILE A 112 11.61 -0.14 -0.76
N SER A 113 10.73 -0.94 -0.14
CA SER A 113 9.62 -1.57 -0.83
C SER A 113 8.69 -0.55 -1.48
N ALA A 114 8.53 0.63 -0.90
CA ALA A 114 7.74 1.72 -1.47
C ALA A 114 8.49 2.52 -2.56
N TRP A 115 9.74 2.19 -2.87
CA TRP A 115 10.48 2.72 -4.03
C TRP A 115 10.69 1.65 -5.12
N SER A 116 10.48 0.39 -4.78
CA SER A 116 10.66 -0.76 -5.67
C SER A 116 9.37 -1.09 -6.44
N TYR A 117 9.00 -0.23 -7.39
CA TYR A 117 7.87 -0.46 -8.32
C TYR A 117 8.35 -0.92 -9.70
N GLN A 118 9.27 -1.89 -9.72
CA GLN A 118 9.88 -2.38 -10.96
C GLN A 118 8.83 -2.93 -11.94
N GLU A 119 7.81 -3.63 -11.44
CA GLU A 119 6.70 -4.14 -12.25
C GLU A 119 5.88 -3.02 -12.91
N VAL A 120 5.56 -1.95 -12.16
CA VAL A 120 4.81 -0.81 -12.68
C VAL A 120 5.62 -0.09 -13.75
N PHE A 121 6.92 0.07 -13.52
CA PHE A 121 7.82 0.67 -14.50
C PHE A 121 7.85 -0.13 -15.80
N ILE A 122 7.96 -1.46 -15.74
CA ILE A 122 7.97 -2.33 -16.93
C ILE A 122 6.66 -2.21 -17.71
N ILE A 123 5.52 -2.17 -17.01
CA ILE A 123 4.21 -1.96 -17.66
C ILE A 123 4.16 -0.60 -18.35
N ALA A 124 4.64 0.46 -17.70
CA ALA A 124 4.68 1.81 -18.27
C ALA A 124 5.56 1.87 -19.53
N VAL A 125 6.73 1.22 -19.50
CA VAL A 125 7.59 1.08 -20.68
C VAL A 125 6.87 0.33 -21.80
N GLY A 126 6.14 -0.74 -21.48
CA GLY A 126 5.37 -1.48 -22.47
C GLY A 126 4.24 -0.68 -23.13
N LEU A 127 3.53 0.14 -22.35
CA LEU A 127 2.57 1.10 -22.88
C LEU A 127 3.24 2.20 -23.72
N GLY A 128 4.44 2.64 -23.33
CA GLY A 128 5.21 3.62 -24.09
C GLY A 128 5.63 3.10 -25.46
N ILE A 129 6.10 1.85 -25.52
CA ILE A 129 6.45 1.15 -26.76
C ILE A 129 5.24 0.98 -27.68
N SER A 130 4.08 0.64 -27.11
CA SER A 130 2.86 0.52 -27.91
C SER A 130 2.43 1.85 -28.54
N GLN A 131 2.83 2.98 -27.95
CA GLN A 131 2.51 4.33 -28.45
C GLN A 131 3.60 4.92 -29.35
N ILE A 132 4.83 4.41 -29.30
CA ILE A 132 5.97 5.04 -29.99
C ILE A 132 5.79 5.09 -31.51
N GLU A 133 5.13 4.08 -32.08
CA GLU A 133 4.80 4.03 -33.50
C GLU A 133 3.86 5.18 -33.90
N SER A 134 2.78 5.38 -33.14
CA SER A 134 1.85 6.50 -33.38
C SER A 134 2.50 7.86 -33.15
N ILE A 135 3.32 7.99 -32.10
CA ILE A 135 4.01 9.24 -31.77
C ILE A 135 5.02 9.60 -32.87
N SER A 136 5.80 8.62 -33.35
CA SER A 136 6.81 8.85 -34.39
C SER A 136 6.17 9.27 -35.72
N ARG A 137 5.06 8.63 -36.12
CA ARG A 137 4.29 9.07 -37.30
C ARG A 137 3.77 10.50 -37.14
N PHE A 138 3.19 10.83 -35.98
CA PHE A 138 2.67 12.19 -35.72
C PHE A 138 3.78 13.25 -35.78
N LEU A 139 4.95 12.96 -35.22
CA LEU A 139 6.08 13.89 -35.15
C LEU A 139 6.64 14.23 -36.54
N VAL A 140 6.57 13.29 -37.48
CA VAL A 140 7.08 13.47 -38.85
C VAL A 140 5.98 13.87 -39.85
N ALA A 141 4.71 13.68 -39.52
CA ALA A 141 3.57 13.97 -40.42
C ALA A 141 3.65 15.38 -41.03
N CYS A 142 3.90 16.41 -40.22
CA CYS A 142 3.97 17.79 -40.70
C CYS A 142 5.11 18.04 -41.70
N TYR A 143 6.21 17.29 -41.61
CA TYR A 143 7.36 17.44 -42.50
C TYR A 143 7.22 16.62 -43.78
N CYS A 144 6.44 15.54 -43.74
CA CYS A 144 6.44 14.54 -44.79
C CYS A 144 5.11 14.42 -45.57
N ASN A 145 4.09 15.19 -45.21
CA ASN A 145 2.84 15.27 -45.96
C ASN A 145 3.06 15.61 -47.45
N ASP A 146 3.99 16.53 -47.74
CA ASP A 146 4.28 16.96 -49.11
C ASP A 146 5.07 15.90 -49.92
N LEU A 147 5.80 15.01 -49.24
CA LEU A 147 6.61 13.96 -49.87
C LEU A 147 5.85 12.64 -50.05
N MET A 148 4.74 12.44 -49.34
CA MET A 148 3.90 11.25 -49.44
C MET A 148 3.48 10.89 -50.89
N PRO A 149 3.01 11.84 -51.74
CA PRO A 149 2.67 11.52 -53.13
C PRO A 149 3.88 11.07 -53.97
N MET A 150 5.08 11.55 -53.65
CA MET A 150 6.31 11.10 -54.31
C MET A 150 6.63 9.65 -53.92
N PHE A 151 6.51 9.30 -52.64
CA PHE A 151 6.76 7.93 -52.17
C PHE A 151 5.74 6.94 -52.74
N ALA A 152 4.47 7.33 -52.85
CA ALA A 152 3.44 6.52 -53.51
C ALA A 152 3.78 6.25 -54.98
N ALA A 153 4.21 7.27 -55.73
CA ALA A 153 4.62 7.09 -57.13
C ALA A 153 5.88 6.19 -57.27
N LEU A 154 6.80 6.23 -56.32
CA LEU A 154 7.96 5.33 -56.29
C LEU A 154 7.58 3.89 -55.93
N ALA A 155 6.55 3.69 -55.11
CA ALA A 155 6.00 2.36 -54.83
C ALA A 155 5.29 1.78 -56.06
N ASP A 156 4.49 2.59 -56.78
CA ASP A 156 3.80 2.18 -58.01
C ASP A 156 4.75 1.75 -59.13
N THR A 157 5.96 2.33 -59.16
CA THR A 157 7.01 1.97 -60.15
C THR A 157 7.84 0.76 -59.73
N GLY A 158 7.58 0.18 -58.55
CA GLY A 158 8.32 -0.96 -57.99
C GLY A 158 9.74 -0.60 -57.52
N ALA A 159 10.07 0.69 -57.42
CA ALA A 159 11.35 1.14 -56.88
C ALA A 159 11.38 1.10 -55.34
N LEU A 160 10.21 1.07 -54.71
CA LEU A 160 10.01 0.99 -53.27
C LEU A 160 8.97 -0.09 -52.95
N ASP A 161 9.19 -0.91 -51.92
CA ASP A 161 8.11 -1.79 -51.47
C ASP A 161 6.96 -0.96 -50.87
N GLU A 162 5.71 -1.32 -51.18
CA GLU A 162 4.51 -0.68 -50.63
C GLU A 162 4.51 -0.62 -49.08
N GLN A 163 5.06 -1.66 -48.43
CA GLN A 163 5.17 -1.73 -46.96
C GLN A 163 6.06 -0.64 -46.34
N TYR A 164 6.92 0.00 -47.14
CA TYR A 164 7.83 1.06 -46.71
C TYR A 164 7.56 2.40 -47.38
N ALA A 165 6.42 2.55 -48.06
CA ALA A 165 5.97 3.81 -48.67
C ALA A 165 5.50 4.84 -47.61
N GLU A 166 6.09 4.80 -46.42
CA GLU A 166 5.94 5.79 -45.37
C GLU A 166 7.28 6.50 -45.14
N CYS A 167 7.22 7.75 -44.69
CA CYS A 167 8.41 8.56 -44.48
C CYS A 167 9.33 8.01 -43.38
N PHE A 168 8.75 7.84 -42.18
CA PHE A 168 9.44 7.36 -41.01
C PHE A 168 8.44 6.94 -39.93
N TYR A 169 8.67 5.77 -39.36
CA TYR A 169 8.05 5.36 -38.11
C TYR A 169 8.99 4.40 -37.38
N ILE A 170 8.83 4.30 -36.08
CA ILE A 170 9.60 3.40 -35.23
C ILE A 170 8.65 2.34 -34.69
N SER A 171 8.91 1.06 -34.96
CA SER A 171 8.28 -0.04 -34.23
C SER A 171 9.19 -0.50 -33.11
N ALA A 172 8.58 -0.95 -32.01
CA ALA A 172 9.34 -1.48 -30.89
C ALA A 172 8.71 -2.75 -30.33
N ASP A 173 9.57 -3.72 -30.04
CA ASP A 173 9.21 -5.03 -29.52
C ASP A 173 9.92 -5.30 -28.20
N PHE A 174 9.35 -6.24 -27.44
CA PHE A 174 9.92 -6.74 -26.21
C PHE A 174 10.85 -7.91 -26.45
N GLU A 175 11.97 -7.89 -25.75
CA GLU A 175 12.94 -8.97 -25.75
C GLU A 175 12.91 -9.77 -24.44
N VAL A 176 13.60 -10.92 -24.44
CA VAL A 176 13.64 -11.86 -23.31
C VAL A 176 14.07 -11.18 -21.99
N GLY A 177 14.94 -10.17 -22.05
CA GLY A 177 15.39 -9.44 -20.86
C GLY A 177 14.24 -8.78 -20.11
N LEU A 178 13.22 -8.26 -20.80
CA LEU A 178 12.07 -7.63 -20.16
C LEU A 178 11.20 -8.65 -19.41
N VAL A 179 11.01 -9.84 -19.99
CA VAL A 179 10.26 -10.93 -19.35
C VAL A 179 10.98 -11.42 -18.09
N VAL A 180 12.29 -11.56 -18.15
CA VAL A 180 13.12 -11.93 -16.99
C VAL A 180 13.06 -10.85 -15.91
N LEU A 181 13.15 -9.57 -16.28
CA LEU A 181 13.01 -8.46 -15.34
C LEU A 181 11.63 -8.45 -14.68
N PHE A 182 10.56 -8.63 -15.46
CA PHE A 182 9.19 -8.66 -14.93
C PHE A 182 8.99 -9.82 -13.96
N GLY A 183 9.41 -11.03 -14.35
CA GLY A 183 9.36 -12.21 -13.49
C GLY A 183 10.16 -12.01 -12.20
N SER A 184 11.33 -11.39 -12.28
CA SER A 184 12.15 -11.08 -11.11
C SER A 184 11.47 -10.10 -10.15
N GLY A 185 10.78 -9.07 -10.67
CA GLY A 185 10.02 -8.10 -9.88
C GLY A 185 8.84 -8.75 -9.16
N VAL A 186 8.06 -9.57 -9.86
CA VAL A 186 6.95 -10.33 -9.26
C VAL A 186 7.45 -11.24 -8.13
N LEU A 187 8.52 -12.00 -8.37
CA LEU A 187 9.11 -12.87 -7.35
C LEU A 187 9.63 -12.09 -6.14
N LEU A 188 10.25 -10.93 -6.37
CA LEU A 188 10.73 -10.07 -5.29
C LEU A 188 9.59 -9.47 -4.47
N SER A 189 8.50 -9.07 -5.12
CA SER A 189 7.30 -8.55 -4.46
C SER A 189 6.62 -9.62 -3.61
N LEU A 190 6.50 -10.85 -4.13
CA LEU A 190 6.00 -11.99 -3.36
C LEU A 190 6.91 -12.32 -2.17
N ALA A 191 8.23 -12.39 -2.39
CA ALA A 191 9.20 -12.63 -1.33
C ALA A 191 9.12 -11.56 -0.24
N THR A 192 9.00 -10.30 -0.62
CA THR A 192 8.83 -9.17 0.31
C THR A 192 7.58 -9.36 1.17
N GLN A 193 6.43 -9.67 0.57
CA GLN A 193 5.19 -9.87 1.33
C GLN A 193 5.30 -11.02 2.32
N VAL A 194 5.87 -12.16 1.90
CA VAL A 194 6.03 -13.34 2.76
C VAL A 194 7.00 -13.04 3.90
N MET A 195 8.19 -12.53 3.60
CA MET A 195 9.24 -12.27 4.60
C MET A 195 8.84 -11.15 5.57
N MET A 196 8.16 -10.10 5.10
CA MET A 196 7.68 -9.04 6.00
C MET A 196 6.57 -9.53 6.91
N ARG A 197 5.69 -10.43 6.44
CA ARG A 197 4.66 -11.06 7.30
C ARG A 197 5.30 -11.91 8.41
N THR A 198 6.27 -12.74 8.08
CA THR A 198 6.95 -13.57 9.09
C THR A 198 7.69 -12.70 10.11
N ALA A 199 8.41 -11.66 9.65
CA ALA A 199 9.06 -10.69 10.52
C ALA A 199 8.05 -10.00 11.47
N ARG A 200 6.92 -9.49 10.94
CA ARG A 200 5.86 -8.88 11.76
C ARG A 200 5.34 -9.81 12.86
N THR A 201 5.08 -11.08 12.52
CA THR A 201 4.60 -12.06 13.51
C THR A 201 5.63 -12.37 14.59
N ALA A 202 6.92 -12.44 14.24
CA ALA A 202 7.98 -12.65 15.21
C ALA A 202 8.09 -11.45 16.18
N PHE A 203 8.02 -10.22 15.65
CA PHE A 203 8.04 -9.01 16.49
C PHE A 203 6.84 -8.92 17.42
N SER A 204 5.63 -9.22 16.94
CA SER A 204 4.42 -9.13 17.78
C SER A 204 4.45 -10.12 18.94
N GLN A 205 4.96 -11.34 18.70
CA GLN A 205 5.15 -12.34 19.76
C GLN A 205 6.17 -11.89 20.80
N GLN A 206 7.31 -11.32 20.38
CA GLN A 206 8.31 -10.80 21.31
C GLN A 206 7.74 -9.65 22.15
N GLN A 207 7.02 -8.73 21.52
CA GLN A 207 6.40 -7.60 22.21
C GLN A 207 5.36 -8.09 23.24
N GLN A 208 4.53 -9.06 22.89
CA GLN A 208 3.56 -9.66 23.83
C GLN A 208 4.26 -10.36 25.00
N ARG A 209 5.33 -11.12 24.75
CA ARG A 209 6.12 -11.77 25.82
C ARG A 209 6.72 -10.74 26.77
N GLU A 210 7.25 -9.63 26.25
CA GLU A 210 7.75 -8.53 27.07
C GLU A 210 6.65 -7.85 27.89
N GLU A 211 5.47 -7.63 27.30
CA GLU A 211 4.32 -7.06 28.01
C GLU A 211 3.79 -8.00 29.09
N SER A 212 3.77 -9.31 28.86
CA SER A 212 3.39 -10.32 29.85
C SER A 212 4.43 -10.50 30.95
N ALA A 213 5.73 -10.35 30.65
CA ALA A 213 6.81 -10.46 31.62
C ALA A 213 6.99 -9.21 32.48
N ARG A 214 6.47 -8.05 32.05
CA ARG A 214 6.51 -6.84 32.89
C ARG A 214 5.56 -7.02 34.07
N PRO A 215 6.03 -6.81 35.32
CA PRO A 215 5.13 -6.80 36.46
C PRO A 215 4.07 -5.72 36.26
N PRO A 216 2.83 -5.92 36.75
CA PRO A 216 1.81 -4.88 36.71
C PRO A 216 2.40 -3.63 37.35
N ARG A 217 2.49 -2.53 36.58
CA ARG A 217 2.99 -1.27 37.11
C ARG A 217 2.17 -0.94 38.36
N PRO A 218 2.78 -0.63 39.51
CA PRO A 218 2.02 -0.12 40.64
C PRO A 218 1.23 1.08 40.11
N CYS A 219 -0.09 1.09 40.34
CA CYS A 219 -0.90 2.26 40.08
C CYS A 219 -0.31 3.37 40.95
N LEU A 220 0.61 4.15 40.39
CA LEU A 220 1.13 5.35 41.00
C LEU A 220 -0.08 6.26 41.12
N ARG A 221 -0.65 6.29 42.33
CA ARG A 221 -1.78 7.10 42.74
C ARG A 221 -1.31 8.55 42.79
N TYR A 222 -0.97 9.08 41.62
CA TYR A 222 -0.62 10.47 41.46
C TYR A 222 -1.93 11.23 41.57
N TRP A 223 -2.02 12.06 42.60
CA TRP A 223 -3.07 13.06 42.75
C TRP A 223 -2.99 13.98 41.53
N MET A 224 -3.77 13.68 40.50
CA MET A 224 -3.88 14.50 39.30
C MET A 224 -5.35 14.75 39.01
N LEU A 225 -5.61 16.04 38.83
CA LEU A 225 -6.87 16.76 38.65
C LEU A 225 -8.08 15.93 38.14
N PRO A 226 -9.26 16.09 38.77
CA PRO A 226 -10.45 15.22 38.60
C PRO A 226 -11.05 15.17 37.19
N GLY A 227 -10.62 16.01 36.24
CA GLY A 227 -11.07 15.97 34.85
C GLY A 227 -10.25 15.09 33.91
N TYR A 228 -8.95 14.90 34.17
CA TYR A 228 -8.05 14.21 33.23
C TYR A 228 -8.12 12.68 33.35
N THR A 229 -8.52 12.18 34.53
CA THR A 229 -8.72 10.75 34.77
C THR A 229 -9.90 10.22 33.96
N ALA A 230 -11.01 10.94 33.85
CA ALA A 230 -12.17 10.52 33.06
C ALA A 230 -11.83 10.38 31.57
N LEU A 231 -11.12 11.36 31.00
CA LEU A 231 -10.74 11.35 29.58
C LEU A 231 -9.74 10.23 29.28
N ARG A 232 -8.74 10.02 30.14
CA ARG A 232 -7.78 8.92 29.97
C ARG A 232 -8.40 7.56 30.25
N TRP A 233 -9.37 7.47 31.16
CA TRP A 233 -10.13 6.25 31.46
C TRP A 233 -11.00 5.83 30.27
N LEU A 234 -11.62 6.78 29.58
CA LEU A 234 -12.34 6.57 28.32
C LEU A 234 -11.39 6.19 27.17
N CYS A 235 -10.27 6.89 27.01
CA CYS A 235 -9.35 6.67 25.88
C CYS A 235 -8.45 5.43 25.99
N THR A 236 -8.33 4.80 27.17
CA THR A 236 -7.44 3.63 27.36
C THR A 236 -8.14 2.30 27.59
N ARG A 237 -9.49 2.29 27.71
CA ARG A 237 -10.27 1.05 27.80
C ARG A 237 -10.83 0.66 26.44
N ARG A 238 -10.55 -0.57 25.98
CA ARG A 238 -11.40 -1.23 24.98
C ARG A 238 -12.66 -1.70 25.69
N LEU A 239 -13.69 -0.87 25.66
CA LEU A 239 -15.03 -1.22 26.07
C LEU A 239 -15.73 -1.80 24.84
N ASP A 240 -16.07 -3.08 24.90
CA ASP A 240 -16.88 -3.70 23.85
C ASP A 240 -18.34 -3.40 24.16
N LEU A 241 -19.04 -2.80 23.20
CA LEU A 241 -20.48 -2.58 23.28
C LEU A 241 -21.17 -3.93 23.19
N VAL A 242 -22.00 -4.26 24.19
CA VAL A 242 -22.78 -5.48 24.18
C VAL A 242 -24.14 -5.14 23.58
N ASP A 243 -24.35 -5.59 22.35
CA ASP A 243 -25.60 -5.44 21.60
C ASP A 243 -26.23 -6.82 21.30
N GLN A 244 -27.44 -6.84 20.75
CA GLN A 244 -28.20 -8.05 20.48
C GLN A 244 -27.49 -9.02 19.50
N ASP A 245 -26.67 -8.48 18.59
CA ASP A 245 -25.84 -9.24 17.64
C ASP A 245 -24.47 -9.67 18.21
N SER A 246 -24.18 -9.36 19.47
CA SER A 246 -22.91 -9.72 20.10
C SER A 246 -22.82 -11.21 20.42
N ASP A 247 -21.60 -11.75 20.38
CA ASP A 247 -21.32 -13.16 20.63
C ASP A 247 -21.91 -13.64 21.98
N LYS A 248 -22.56 -14.81 22.00
CA LYS A 248 -23.30 -15.33 23.18
C LYS A 248 -22.38 -15.47 24.40
N SER A 249 -21.11 -15.78 24.17
CA SER A 249 -20.08 -15.87 25.22
C SER A 249 -19.84 -14.52 25.91
N LEU A 250 -19.89 -13.42 25.15
CA LEU A 250 -19.73 -12.06 25.62
C LEU A 250 -20.97 -11.60 26.41
N GLN A 251 -22.17 -11.92 25.91
CA GLN A 251 -23.42 -11.62 26.60
C GLN A 251 -23.50 -12.29 27.98
N VAL A 252 -23.11 -13.57 28.07
CA VAL A 252 -23.09 -14.32 29.34
C VAL A 252 -22.05 -13.77 30.31
N ALA A 253 -20.87 -13.36 29.82
CA ALA A 253 -19.84 -12.74 30.65
C ALA A 253 -20.29 -11.37 31.19
N ALA A 254 -20.92 -10.55 30.35
CA ALA A 254 -21.46 -9.25 30.73
C ALA A 254 -22.63 -9.37 31.72
N ALA A 255 -23.52 -10.35 31.54
CA ALA A 255 -24.63 -10.61 32.47
C ALA A 255 -24.14 -11.04 33.86
N ARG A 256 -23.13 -11.93 33.93
CA ARG A 256 -22.49 -12.28 35.21
C ARG A 256 -21.82 -11.10 35.88
N ALA A 257 -21.11 -10.28 35.10
CA ALA A 257 -20.46 -9.07 35.59
C ALA A 257 -21.48 -8.03 36.10
N ALA A 258 -22.69 -8.03 35.55
CA ALA A 258 -23.81 -7.21 36.01
C ALA A 258 -24.59 -7.82 37.19
N GLY A 259 -24.25 -9.04 37.63
CA GLY A 259 -24.81 -9.68 38.82
C GLY A 259 -26.14 -10.41 38.62
N SER A 260 -26.56 -10.72 37.38
CA SER A 260 -27.79 -11.50 37.14
C SER A 260 -27.51 -13.03 37.10
N PRO A 261 -28.37 -13.87 37.70
CA PRO A 261 -28.21 -15.32 37.65
C PRO A 261 -28.69 -15.91 36.30
N PRO A 262 -27.97 -16.88 35.69
CA PRO A 262 -28.43 -17.60 34.50
C PRO A 262 -29.43 -18.71 34.90
N PRO A 263 -30.66 -18.79 34.34
CA PRO A 263 -30.88 -19.17 32.93
C PRO A 263 -31.92 -18.30 32.18
N CYS A 264 -32.33 -17.18 32.74
CA CYS A 264 -33.27 -16.26 32.07
C CYS A 264 -32.49 -15.22 31.25
N ALA A 265 -32.26 -15.49 29.97
CA ALA A 265 -32.28 -14.39 29.00
C ALA A 265 -33.77 -14.15 28.71
N PRO A 266 -34.35 -12.96 29.00
CA PRO A 266 -34.41 -11.88 28.00
C PRO A 266 -34.56 -10.48 28.67
N PRO A 267 -35.33 -9.53 28.10
CA PRO A 267 -34.94 -8.36 27.33
C PRO A 267 -34.46 -7.18 28.21
N ALA A 268 -33.32 -7.28 28.88
CA ALA A 268 -32.81 -6.18 29.73
C ALA A 268 -31.57 -5.46 29.16
N LEU A 269 -31.32 -5.60 27.85
CA LEU A 269 -30.12 -5.05 27.20
C LEU A 269 -30.25 -3.57 26.79
N GLN A 270 -31.44 -2.98 26.89
CA GLN A 270 -31.67 -1.57 26.59
C GLN A 270 -32.66 -0.98 27.60
N LEU A 271 -32.14 -0.45 28.71
CA LEU A 271 -32.90 0.46 29.56
C LEU A 271 -32.97 1.83 28.89
N GLY A 272 -33.87 1.97 27.91
CA GLY A 272 -34.08 3.22 27.18
C GLY A 272 -32.76 3.82 26.64
N PRO A 273 -32.34 5.03 27.08
CA PRO A 273 -31.12 5.67 26.61
C PRO A 273 -29.84 5.07 27.18
N TRP A 274 -29.87 4.03 28.02
CA TRP A 274 -28.68 3.40 28.58
C TRP A 274 -28.19 2.22 27.73
N ARG A 275 -26.88 2.13 27.52
CA ARG A 275 -26.20 1.06 26.77
C ARG A 275 -25.18 0.36 27.65
N LEU A 276 -25.15 -0.98 27.61
CA LEU A 276 -24.23 -1.80 28.41
C LEU A 276 -22.87 -1.92 27.72
N LEU A 277 -21.82 -1.60 28.46
CA LEU A 277 -20.43 -1.76 28.05
C LEU A 277 -19.77 -2.80 28.96
N HIS A 278 -19.06 -3.75 28.36
CA HIS A 278 -18.35 -4.79 29.10
C HIS A 278 -16.83 -4.72 28.85
N GLU A 279 -16.06 -4.76 29.93
CA GLU A 279 -14.61 -4.79 29.87
C GLU A 279 -14.08 -6.23 30.05
N ARG A 280 -13.69 -6.85 28.93
CA ARG A 280 -13.28 -8.27 28.87
C ARG A 280 -12.09 -8.64 29.77
N ARG A 281 -11.17 -7.70 30.04
CA ARG A 281 -9.96 -7.97 30.84
C ARG A 281 -10.19 -8.01 32.35
N ARG A 282 -11.20 -7.28 32.85
CA ARG A 282 -11.45 -7.17 34.30
C ARG A 282 -12.81 -7.73 34.71
N GLY A 283 -13.65 -8.15 33.76
CA GLY A 283 -14.97 -8.71 34.03
C GLY A 283 -15.91 -7.68 34.67
N VAL A 284 -15.77 -6.42 34.28
CA VAL A 284 -16.57 -5.31 34.83
C VAL A 284 -17.57 -4.85 33.78
N ALA A 285 -18.81 -4.63 34.21
CA ALA A 285 -19.90 -4.10 33.38
C ALA A 285 -20.28 -2.69 33.84
N VAL A 286 -20.49 -1.78 32.89
CA VAL A 286 -20.82 -0.36 33.12
C VAL A 286 -21.90 0.05 32.13
N TYR A 287 -22.83 0.89 32.54
CA TYR A 287 -23.85 1.47 31.66
C TYR A 287 -23.48 2.90 31.28
N LEU A 288 -23.66 3.23 29.99
CA LEU A 288 -23.46 4.56 29.43
C LEU A 288 -24.81 5.14 29.00
N HIS A 289 -25.14 6.36 29.44
CA HIS A 289 -26.30 7.09 28.96
C HIS A 289 -25.97 7.76 27.62
N VAL A 290 -26.71 7.41 26.56
CA VAL A 290 -26.44 7.83 25.18
C VAL A 290 -26.52 9.35 24.98
N VAL A 291 -27.44 10.02 25.69
CA VAL A 291 -27.63 11.49 25.55
C VAL A 291 -26.73 12.32 26.48
N SER A 292 -26.63 11.98 27.77
CA SER A 292 -25.84 12.74 28.74
C SER A 292 -24.36 12.33 28.82
N GLY A 293 -23.99 11.17 28.26
CA GLY A 293 -22.64 10.62 28.36
C GLY A 293 -22.26 10.12 29.76
N GLU A 294 -23.23 10.05 30.67
CA GLU A 294 -22.99 9.63 32.05
C GLU A 294 -22.69 8.13 32.13
N LEU A 295 -21.70 7.75 32.93
CA LEU A 295 -21.29 6.37 33.15
C LEU A 295 -21.68 5.93 34.57
N ARG A 296 -22.42 4.83 34.67
CA ARG A 296 -22.82 4.24 35.97
C ARG A 296 -22.38 2.79 36.06
N SER A 297 -21.91 2.39 37.23
CA SER A 297 -21.53 0.99 37.47
C SER A 297 -22.79 0.10 37.38
N ALA A 298 -22.64 -1.11 36.84
CA ALA A 298 -23.79 -2.02 36.74
C ALA A 298 -24.40 -2.35 38.11
N ALA A 299 -23.60 -2.38 39.17
CA ALA A 299 -24.03 -2.64 40.55
C ALA A 299 -24.85 -1.49 41.15
N ASP A 300 -24.47 -0.23 40.88
CA ASP A 300 -25.21 0.93 41.36
C ASP A 300 -26.53 1.09 40.60
N MET A 301 -26.54 0.77 39.31
CA MET A 301 -27.73 0.84 38.48
C MET A 301 -28.76 -0.24 38.84
N THR A 302 -28.32 -1.47 39.13
CA THR A 302 -29.22 -2.52 39.67
C THR A 302 -29.75 -2.17 41.05
N ARG A 303 -28.97 -1.51 41.91
CA ARG A 303 -29.47 -0.99 43.19
C ARG A 303 -30.54 0.07 43.01
N GLN A 304 -30.32 1.06 42.15
CA GLN A 304 -31.34 2.09 41.88
C GLN A 304 -32.62 1.49 41.30
N LEU A 305 -32.51 0.58 40.34
CA LEU A 305 -33.68 -0.11 39.79
C LEU A 305 -34.41 -0.93 40.85
N SER A 306 -33.68 -1.58 41.78
CA SER A 306 -34.31 -2.31 42.89
C SER A 306 -34.98 -1.38 43.91
N VAL A 307 -34.51 -0.13 44.02
CA VAL A 307 -35.12 0.90 44.87
C VAL A 307 -36.35 1.50 44.19
N GLU A 308 -36.29 1.79 42.89
CA GLU A 308 -37.45 2.25 42.12
C GLU A 308 -38.54 1.18 42.00
N LEU A 309 -38.17 -0.09 41.82
CA LEU A 309 -39.12 -1.21 41.87
C LEU A 309 -39.74 -1.38 43.26
N ARG A 310 -38.96 -1.20 44.34
CA ARG A 310 -39.53 -1.20 45.70
C ARG A 310 -40.45 -0.02 45.92
N GLN A 311 -40.08 1.17 45.44
CA GLN A 311 -40.89 2.38 45.60
C GLN A 311 -42.21 2.28 44.83
N THR A 312 -42.19 1.74 43.61
CA THR A 312 -43.41 1.49 42.82
C THR A 312 -44.29 0.40 43.46
N LEU A 313 -43.71 -0.71 43.93
CA LEU A 313 -44.44 -1.74 44.68
C LEU A 313 -45.03 -1.21 45.99
N THR A 314 -44.31 -0.39 46.75
CA THR A 314 -44.86 0.23 47.97
C THR A 314 -45.95 1.25 47.70
N VAL A 315 -45.89 1.95 46.54
CA VAL A 315 -46.94 2.90 46.14
C VAL A 315 -48.21 2.16 45.72
N ASP A 316 -48.10 1.03 45.02
CA ASP A 316 -49.26 0.20 44.67
C ASP A 316 -49.83 -0.53 45.90
N GLU A 317 -49.01 -1.01 46.84
CA GLU A 317 -49.49 -1.55 48.13
C GLU A 317 -50.19 -0.48 49.01
N LEU A 318 -49.70 0.76 49.00
CA LEU A 318 -50.38 1.88 49.67
C LEU A 318 -51.67 2.30 48.96
N ARG A 319 -51.74 2.13 47.63
CA ARG A 319 -52.95 2.41 46.84
C ARG A 319 -54.04 1.39 47.11
N ASP A 320 -53.70 0.11 47.22
CA ASP A 320 -54.62 -0.97 47.58
C ASP A 320 -55.09 -0.91 49.05
N ALA A 321 -54.25 -0.39 49.97
CA ALA A 321 -54.65 -0.14 51.36
C ALA A 321 -55.59 1.08 51.53
N SER A 322 -55.57 2.03 50.59
CA SER A 322 -56.42 3.24 50.62
C SER A 322 -57.74 3.11 49.85
N GLY A 323 -57.95 2.00 49.14
CA GLY A 323 -59.15 1.71 48.35
C GLY A 323 -60.17 0.78 49.02
N GLY A 324 -60.01 0.51 50.31
CA GLY A 324 -60.87 -0.39 51.09
C GLY A 324 -61.51 0.28 52.30
N GLU A 325 -62.34 1.31 52.07
CA GLU A 325 -63.52 1.69 52.87
C GLU A 325 -64.45 2.58 52.04
#